data_AF-A0A8J6Y4Q9-F1
#
_entry.id   AF-A0A8J6Y4Q9-F1
#
_cell.length_a   1.000
_cell.length_b   1.000
_cell.length_c   1.000
_cell.angle_alpha   90.00
_cell.angle_beta   90.00
_cell.angle_gamma   90.00
#
_symmetry.space_group_name_H-M   'P 1'
#
loop_
_entity.id
_entity.type
_entity.pdbx_description
1 polymer ?
#
loop_
_entity_poly.entity_id
_entity_poly.type
_entity_poly.pdbx_seq_one_letter_code
_entity_poly.pdbx_strand_id
1 'polypeptide(L)'
;HPRNVPDDVLERLAENGGVVMLNFVSYFLDPAVTERNANRKAELARLEELFLGDPQEVEERMDRWYAENPVPTVPLAVAADHLDHIVKIAGIDNVGLGSDFDGIGSLPEGLEDVSGYPVLLGELLSRGWSREDLAKLAGLNVLRVMRQTERVASELQKNREPIEVLFEPTDSYPSED
;
A
#
# COMPACT_ATOMS: atom_id res chain seq x y z
N HIS A 1 4.48 5.60 -6.95
CA HIS A 1 5.41 5.64 -5.80
C HIS A 1 6.13 4.29 -5.67
N PRO A 2 7.41 4.20 -5.23
CA PRO A 2 8.17 2.92 -5.16
C PRO A 2 7.57 1.83 -4.25
N ARG A 3 6.64 2.19 -3.36
CA ARG A 3 5.88 1.24 -2.52
C ARG A 3 4.66 0.64 -3.22
N ASN A 4 4.30 1.13 -4.41
CA ASN A 4 3.18 0.62 -5.18
C ASN A 4 3.64 -0.57 -6.02
N VAL A 5 2.70 -1.46 -6.32
CA VAL A 5 2.97 -2.64 -7.16
C VAL A 5 2.95 -2.20 -8.63
N PRO A 6 4.00 -2.50 -9.42
CA PRO A 6 3.99 -2.20 -10.84
C PRO A 6 3.07 -3.18 -11.61
N ASP A 7 2.59 -2.76 -12.78
CA ASP A 7 1.58 -3.48 -13.54
C ASP A 7 2.02 -4.90 -13.94
N ASP A 8 3.30 -5.08 -14.30
CA ASP A 8 3.88 -6.39 -14.64
C ASP A 8 3.85 -7.39 -13.46
N VAL A 9 3.92 -6.89 -12.22
CA VAL A 9 3.75 -7.73 -11.03
C VAL A 9 2.26 -8.00 -10.75
N LEU A 10 1.37 -7.04 -11.03
CA LEU A 10 -0.08 -7.23 -10.90
C LEU A 10 -0.61 -8.30 -11.87
N GLU A 11 -0.11 -8.32 -13.11
CA GLU A 11 -0.49 -9.32 -14.12
C GLU A 11 -0.22 -10.77 -13.65
N ARG A 12 0.84 -10.97 -12.86
CA ARG A 12 1.22 -12.30 -12.32
C ARG A 12 0.29 -12.79 -11.21
N LEU A 13 -0.57 -11.94 -10.64
CA LEU A 13 -1.46 -12.34 -9.55
C LEU A 13 -2.54 -13.33 -10.01
N ALA A 14 -3.02 -13.21 -11.24
CA ALA A 14 -4.00 -14.13 -11.80
C ALA A 14 -3.45 -15.57 -11.86
N GLU A 15 -2.18 -15.72 -12.22
CA GLU A 15 -1.50 -17.03 -12.31
C GLU A 15 -1.17 -17.60 -10.93
N ASN A 16 -0.70 -16.76 -10.00
CA ASN A 16 -0.36 -17.19 -8.63
C ASN A 16 -1.61 -17.43 -7.75
N GLY A 17 -2.74 -16.79 -8.07
CA GLY A 17 -3.97 -16.83 -7.27
C GLY A 17 -3.94 -15.94 -6.02
N GLY A 18 -2.94 -15.06 -5.92
CA GLY A 18 -2.71 -14.15 -4.80
C GLY A 18 -3.70 -12.97 -4.74
N VAL A 19 -3.44 -12.04 -3.83
CA VAL A 19 -4.23 -10.80 -3.68
C VAL A 19 -3.29 -9.63 -3.43
N VAL A 20 -3.52 -8.50 -4.09
CA VAL A 20 -2.96 -7.19 -3.69
C VAL A 20 -4.00 -6.43 -2.88
N MET A 21 -3.59 -5.89 -1.75
CA MET A 21 -4.48 -5.18 -0.83
C MET A 21 -4.18 -3.70 -0.89
N LEU A 22 -5.15 -2.88 -1.32
CA LEU A 22 -4.95 -1.44 -1.46
C LEU A 22 -4.70 -0.80 -0.08
N ASN A 23 -3.67 0.01 0.00
CA ASN A 23 -3.30 0.81 1.16
C ASN A 23 -3.84 2.25 1.02
N PHE A 24 -4.22 2.89 2.13
CA PHE A 24 -4.80 4.24 2.15
C PHE A 24 -3.78 5.36 2.46
N VAL A 25 -2.48 5.09 2.52
CA VAL A 25 -1.47 6.14 2.73
C VAL A 25 -1.50 7.14 1.59
N SER A 26 -1.88 8.39 1.87
CA SER A 26 -1.97 9.46 0.85
C SER A 26 -0.65 9.68 0.10
N TYR A 27 0.49 9.53 0.79
CA TYR A 27 1.83 9.59 0.21
C TYR A 27 2.11 8.52 -0.87
N PHE A 28 1.41 7.38 -0.84
CA PHE A 28 1.55 6.33 -1.85
C PHE A 28 0.54 6.48 -3.00
N LEU A 29 -0.61 7.09 -2.71
CA LEU A 29 -1.74 7.22 -3.63
C LEU A 29 -1.62 8.42 -4.55
N ASP A 30 -1.19 9.57 -4.02
CA ASP A 30 -1.24 10.85 -4.72
C ASP A 30 0.17 11.40 -5.03
N PRO A 31 0.48 11.72 -6.31
CA PRO A 31 1.77 12.31 -6.69
C PRO A 31 2.07 13.65 -6.01
N ALA A 32 1.08 14.49 -5.71
CA ALA A 32 1.30 15.78 -5.05
C ALA A 32 1.75 15.58 -3.60
N VAL A 33 1.19 14.59 -2.89
CA VAL A 33 1.67 14.22 -1.55
C VAL A 33 3.05 13.57 -1.64
N THR A 34 3.32 12.80 -2.69
CA THR A 34 4.65 12.24 -2.97
C THR A 34 5.70 13.34 -3.12
N GLU A 35 5.43 14.31 -3.98
CA GLU A 35 6.31 15.45 -4.28
C GLU A 35 6.53 16.32 -3.04
N ARG A 36 5.46 16.66 -2.31
CA ARG A 36 5.57 17.45 -1.07
C ARG A 36 6.45 16.77 -0.03
N ASN A 37 6.40 15.44 0.09
CA ASN A 37 7.29 14.71 0.99
C ASN A 37 8.74 14.67 0.50
N ALA A 38 8.98 14.60 -0.81
CA ALA A 38 10.32 14.72 -1.37
C ALA A 38 10.91 16.11 -1.10
N ASN A 39 10.11 17.17 -1.30
CA ASN A 39 10.49 18.56 -1.01
C ASN A 39 10.75 18.76 0.49
N ARG A 40 9.90 18.20 1.37
CA ARG A 40 10.12 18.20 2.82
C ARG A 40 11.47 17.59 3.20
N LYS A 41 11.79 16.44 2.64
CA LYS A 41 13.05 15.72 2.91
C LYS A 41 14.25 16.52 2.42
N ALA A 42 14.17 17.09 1.22
CA ALA A 42 15.22 17.92 0.66
C ALA A 42 15.45 19.20 1.49
N GLU A 43 14.38 19.84 1.95
CA GLU A 43 14.49 21.04 2.78
C GLU A 43 15.07 20.72 4.16
N LEU A 44 14.63 19.64 4.80
CA LEU A 44 15.21 19.22 6.07
C LEU A 44 16.72 18.98 5.95
N ALA A 45 17.15 18.24 4.93
CA ALA A 45 18.58 17.99 4.69
C ALA A 45 19.36 19.30 4.45
N ARG A 46 18.79 20.24 3.69
CA ARG A 46 19.38 21.56 3.43
C ARG A 46 19.54 22.37 4.73
N LEU A 47 18.54 22.33 5.61
CA LEU A 47 18.56 23.07 6.88
C LEU A 47 19.54 22.44 7.87
N GLU A 48 19.58 21.10 7.96
CA GLU A 48 20.55 20.37 8.80
C GLU A 48 22.00 20.67 8.40
N GLU A 49 22.28 20.85 7.10
CA GLU A 49 23.59 21.26 6.60
C GLU A 49 23.90 22.74 6.88
N LEU A 50 22.92 23.64 6.76
CA LEU A 50 23.12 25.08 6.95
C LEU A 50 23.27 25.46 8.43
N PHE A 51 22.61 24.72 9.33
CA PHE A 51 22.54 24.99 10.77
C PHE A 51 23.16 23.84 11.58
N LEU A 52 24.37 23.43 11.19
CA LEU A 52 25.10 22.35 11.87
C LEU A 52 25.27 22.62 13.37
N GLY A 53 24.71 21.72 14.19
CA GLY A 53 24.78 21.81 15.65
C GLY A 53 23.71 22.69 16.30
N ASP A 54 22.77 23.24 15.51
CA ASP A 54 21.65 24.04 16.00
C ASP A 54 20.30 23.42 15.60
N PRO A 55 19.86 22.35 16.31
CA PRO A 55 18.61 21.67 15.98
C PRO A 55 17.36 22.55 16.22
N GLN A 56 17.45 23.56 17.08
CA GLN A 56 16.32 24.45 17.37
C GLN A 56 16.03 25.35 16.17
N GLU A 57 17.05 25.94 15.54
CA GLU A 57 16.85 26.77 14.34
C GLU A 57 16.32 25.93 13.15
N VAL A 58 16.73 24.65 13.05
CA VAL A 58 16.18 23.72 12.06
C VAL A 58 14.69 23.47 12.30
N GLU A 59 14.29 23.20 13.55
CA GLU A 59 12.91 22.98 13.94
C GLU A 59 12.02 24.19 13.62
N GLU A 60 12.41 25.39 14.08
CA GLU A 60 11.65 26.63 13.84
C GLU A 60 11.49 26.96 12.35
N ARG A 61 12.48 26.60 11.52
CA ARG A 61 12.41 26.75 10.06
C ARG A 61 11.52 25.72 9.41
N MET A 62 11.59 24.47 9.85
CA MET A 62 10.71 23.42 9.35
C MET A 62 9.25 23.70 9.71
N ASP A 63 8.97 24.29 10.89
CA ASP A 63 7.62 24.73 11.27
C ASP A 63 7.06 25.78 10.31
N ARG A 64 7.88 26.77 9.93
CA ARG A 64 7.50 27.74 8.89
C ARG A 64 7.26 27.07 7.54
N TRP A 65 8.15 26.15 7.15
CA TRP A 65 8.00 25.39 5.92
C TRP A 65 6.70 24.59 5.90
N TYR A 66 6.32 23.94 7.01
CA TYR A 66 5.07 23.20 7.13
C TYR A 66 3.84 24.09 7.00
N ALA A 67 3.87 25.29 7.58
CA ALA A 67 2.78 26.26 7.45
C ALA A 67 2.60 26.75 6.01
N GLU A 68 3.70 26.93 5.27
CA GLU A 68 3.70 27.36 3.87
C GLU A 68 3.41 26.20 2.88
N ASN A 69 3.65 24.95 3.30
CA ASN A 69 3.53 23.75 2.47
C ASN A 69 2.64 22.71 3.16
N PRO A 70 1.34 22.99 3.36
CA PRO A 70 0.41 22.05 3.98
C PRO A 70 0.34 20.73 3.19
N VAL A 71 -0.01 19.64 3.86
CA VAL A 71 -0.24 18.36 3.19
C VAL A 71 -1.45 18.51 2.26
N PRO A 72 -1.34 18.18 0.96
CA PRO A 72 -2.49 18.17 0.07
C PRO A 72 -3.55 17.19 0.56
N THR A 73 -4.82 17.60 0.54
CA THR A 73 -5.95 16.69 0.76
C THR A 73 -6.07 15.75 -0.43
N VAL A 74 -6.16 14.45 -0.15
CA VAL A 74 -6.38 13.43 -1.18
C VAL A 74 -7.86 13.06 -1.20
N PRO A 75 -8.58 13.24 -2.32
CA PRO A 75 -9.98 12.82 -2.42
C PRO A 75 -10.13 11.30 -2.29
N LEU A 76 -11.24 10.83 -1.72
CA LEU A 76 -11.63 9.41 -1.71
C LEU A 76 -11.52 8.76 -3.09
N ALA A 77 -11.89 9.51 -4.13
CA ALA A 77 -11.90 9.05 -5.52
C ALA A 77 -10.52 8.53 -5.96
N VAL A 78 -9.42 9.05 -5.43
CA VAL A 78 -8.07 8.57 -5.75
C VAL A 78 -7.88 7.13 -5.27
N ALA A 79 -8.36 6.78 -4.07
CA ALA A 79 -8.30 5.39 -3.61
C ALA A 79 -9.15 4.46 -4.50
N ALA A 80 -10.33 4.91 -4.92
CA ALA A 80 -11.18 4.15 -5.83
C ALA A 80 -10.56 4.01 -7.24
N ASP A 81 -9.86 5.04 -7.75
CA ASP A 81 -9.13 4.98 -9.04
C ASP A 81 -8.02 3.92 -9.01
N HIS A 82 -7.31 3.79 -7.89
CA HIS A 82 -6.32 2.72 -7.70
C HIS A 82 -6.99 1.34 -7.71
N LEU A 83 -8.17 1.17 -7.09
CA LEU A 83 -8.91 -0.10 -7.14
C LEU A 83 -9.37 -0.44 -8.56
N ASP A 84 -9.92 0.53 -9.30
CA ASP A 84 -10.34 0.34 -10.69
C ASP A 84 -9.14 -0.09 -11.57
N HIS A 85 -7.98 0.54 -11.39
CA HIS A 85 -6.76 0.17 -12.11
C HIS A 85 -6.25 -1.22 -11.74
N ILE A 86 -6.20 -1.56 -10.45
CA ILE A 86 -5.80 -2.89 -9.99
C ILE A 86 -6.73 -3.96 -10.57
N VAL A 87 -8.05 -3.76 -10.52
CA VAL A 87 -9.03 -4.73 -11.05
C VAL A 87 -8.91 -4.88 -12.56
N LYS A 88 -8.64 -3.79 -13.28
CA LYS A 88 -8.43 -3.83 -14.73
C LYS A 88 -7.26 -4.74 -15.12
N ILE A 89 -6.22 -4.83 -14.30
CA ILE A 89 -4.98 -5.58 -14.60
C ILE A 89 -4.98 -6.96 -13.94
N ALA A 90 -5.14 -7.00 -12.62
CA ALA A 90 -5.05 -8.23 -11.84
C ALA A 90 -6.36 -9.03 -11.84
N GLY A 91 -7.49 -8.41 -12.18
CA GLY A 91 -8.82 -9.02 -12.09
C GLY A 91 -9.46 -8.87 -10.71
N ILE A 92 -10.80 -8.92 -10.66
CA ILE A 92 -11.58 -8.71 -9.44
C ILE A 92 -11.31 -9.76 -8.35
N ASP A 93 -10.84 -10.95 -8.75
CA ASP A 93 -10.49 -12.01 -7.80
C ASP A 93 -9.15 -11.74 -7.09
N ASN A 94 -8.37 -10.74 -7.48
CA ASN A 94 -7.01 -10.54 -6.99
C ASN A 94 -6.81 -9.23 -6.24
N VAL A 95 -7.89 -8.59 -5.77
CA VAL A 95 -7.86 -7.31 -5.02
C VAL A 95 -8.41 -7.45 -3.59
N GLY A 96 -7.90 -6.65 -2.66
CA GLY A 96 -8.38 -6.55 -1.27
C GLY A 96 -8.11 -5.16 -0.66
N LEU A 97 -8.35 -5.01 0.65
CA LEU A 97 -8.16 -3.76 1.39
C LEU A 97 -7.20 -3.95 2.57
N GLY A 98 -6.18 -3.10 2.66
CA GLY A 98 -5.18 -3.10 3.74
C GLY A 98 -4.81 -1.67 4.12
N SER A 99 -5.66 -1.04 4.94
CA SER A 99 -5.71 0.42 5.14
C SER A 99 -4.46 1.06 5.73
N ASP A 100 -3.70 0.32 6.55
CA ASP A 100 -2.58 0.84 7.34
C ASP A 100 -3.00 1.85 8.44
N PHE A 101 -4.26 1.75 8.92
CA PHE A 101 -4.73 2.55 10.05
C PHE A 101 -3.80 2.43 11.26
N ASP A 102 -3.67 3.52 12.02
CA ASP A 102 -2.76 3.69 13.16
C ASP A 102 -1.25 3.56 12.83
N GLY A 103 -0.87 3.30 11.58
CA GLY A 103 0.52 3.21 11.13
C GLY A 103 1.08 4.44 10.42
N ILE A 104 0.23 5.43 10.12
CA ILE A 104 0.47 6.39 9.02
C ILE A 104 -0.04 7.80 9.37
N GLY A 105 0.52 8.82 8.70
CA GLY A 105 0.28 10.23 9.04
C GLY A 105 -0.78 10.98 8.23
N SER A 106 -1.28 10.42 7.12
CA SER A 106 -2.27 11.10 6.26
C SER A 106 -3.07 10.12 5.41
N LEU A 107 -4.40 10.28 5.40
CA LEU A 107 -5.39 9.44 4.72
C LEU A 107 -6.22 10.28 3.74
N PRO A 108 -6.82 9.65 2.71
CA PRO A 108 -7.84 10.28 1.89
C PRO A 108 -9.04 10.75 2.70
N GLU A 109 -9.71 11.78 2.22
CA GLU A 109 -10.98 12.26 2.75
C GLU A 109 -12.02 11.13 2.76
N GLY A 110 -12.75 10.99 3.87
CA GLY A 110 -13.73 9.92 4.07
C GLY A 110 -13.13 8.57 4.46
N LEU A 111 -11.80 8.47 4.57
CA LEU A 111 -11.05 7.30 5.03
C LEU A 111 -10.16 7.63 6.23
N GLU A 112 -10.57 8.56 7.09
CA GLU A 112 -9.79 9.03 8.23
C GLU A 112 -9.61 7.95 9.31
N ASP A 113 -10.54 7.01 9.40
CA ASP A 113 -10.50 5.90 10.34
C ASP A 113 -11.27 4.66 9.83
N VAL A 114 -11.34 3.63 10.68
CA VAL A 114 -12.02 2.35 10.39
C VAL A 114 -13.51 2.48 10.05
N SER A 115 -14.16 3.61 10.33
CA SER A 115 -15.54 3.88 9.94
C SER A 115 -15.69 4.29 8.47
N GLY A 116 -14.58 4.57 7.77
CA GLY A 116 -14.57 5.03 6.38
C GLY A 116 -14.83 3.94 5.32
N TYR A 117 -14.71 2.65 5.65
CA TYR A 117 -14.88 1.58 4.66
C TYR A 117 -16.23 1.62 3.91
N PRO A 118 -17.39 1.81 4.57
CA PRO A 118 -18.67 1.93 3.86
C PRO A 118 -18.72 3.09 2.87
N VAL A 119 -17.97 4.17 3.11
CA VAL A 119 -17.90 5.33 2.20
C VAL A 119 -17.19 4.92 0.90
N LEU A 120 -16.04 4.25 0.99
CA LEU A 120 -15.33 3.71 -0.17
C LEU A 120 -16.16 2.68 -0.94
N LEU A 121 -16.83 1.76 -0.23
CA LEU A 121 -17.70 0.78 -0.87
C LEU A 121 -18.89 1.45 -1.57
N GLY A 122 -19.42 2.55 -1.02
CA GLY A 122 -20.46 3.36 -1.64
C GLY A 122 -19.97 4.04 -2.93
N GLU A 123 -18.76 4.59 -2.91
CA GLU A 123 -18.10 5.16 -4.09
C GLU A 123 -17.96 4.11 -5.20
N LEU A 124 -17.40 2.94 -4.90
CA LEU A 124 -17.23 1.85 -5.87
C LEU A 124 -18.56 1.33 -6.41
N LEU A 125 -19.58 1.22 -5.56
CA LEU A 125 -20.93 0.87 -5.98
C LEU A 125 -21.48 1.90 -6.99
N SER A 126 -21.24 3.19 -6.76
CA SER A 126 -21.64 4.26 -7.69
C SER A 126 -20.91 4.20 -9.03
N ARG A 127 -19.71 3.62 -9.06
CA ARG A 127 -18.90 3.34 -10.26
C ARG A 127 -19.33 2.06 -11.00
N GLY A 128 -20.31 1.33 -10.47
CA GLY A 128 -20.88 0.15 -11.11
C GLY A 128 -20.29 -1.18 -10.65
N TRP A 129 -19.48 -1.20 -9.59
CA TRP A 129 -19.06 -2.46 -8.97
C TRP A 129 -20.28 -3.22 -8.46
N SER A 130 -20.36 -4.53 -8.73
CA SER A 130 -21.46 -5.34 -8.23
C SER A 130 -21.29 -5.61 -6.74
N ARG A 131 -22.38 -5.99 -6.05
CA ARG A 131 -22.30 -6.44 -4.65
C ARG A 131 -21.39 -7.67 -4.48
N GLU A 132 -21.30 -8.50 -5.51
CA GLU A 132 -20.42 -9.67 -5.54
C GLU A 132 -18.95 -9.25 -5.61
N ASP A 133 -18.62 -8.26 -6.44
CA ASP A 133 -17.28 -7.67 -6.54
C ASP A 133 -16.87 -7.00 -5.22
N LEU A 134 -17.78 -6.25 -4.59
CA LEU A 134 -17.53 -5.62 -3.29
C LEU A 134 -17.34 -6.66 -2.18
N ALA A 135 -18.04 -7.79 -2.22
CA ALA A 135 -17.81 -8.89 -1.27
C ALA A 135 -16.43 -9.54 -1.48
N LYS A 136 -16.00 -9.70 -2.74
CA LYS A 136 -14.64 -10.15 -3.09
C LYS A 136 -13.57 -9.23 -2.50
N LEU A 137 -13.68 -7.93 -2.79
CA LEU A 137 -12.81 -6.88 -2.26
C LEU A 137 -12.78 -6.86 -0.72
N ALA A 138 -13.95 -6.91 -0.09
CA ALA A 138 -14.07 -6.77 1.37
C ALA A 138 -13.50 -7.96 2.15
N GLY A 139 -13.39 -9.15 1.53
CA GLY A 139 -12.74 -10.26 2.21
C GLY A 139 -12.82 -11.63 1.55
N LEU A 140 -13.74 -11.88 0.60
CA LEU A 140 -13.82 -13.23 0.02
C LEU A 140 -12.53 -13.63 -0.72
N ASN A 141 -11.82 -12.67 -1.32
CA ASN A 141 -10.51 -12.92 -1.95
C ASN A 141 -9.45 -13.31 -0.92
N VAL A 142 -9.35 -12.58 0.19
CA VAL A 142 -8.41 -12.91 1.29
C VAL A 142 -8.73 -14.29 1.87
N LEU A 143 -10.01 -14.58 2.12
CA LEU A 143 -10.42 -15.89 2.62
C LEU A 143 -10.11 -17.03 1.65
N ARG A 144 -10.21 -16.80 0.33
CA ARG A 144 -9.77 -17.77 -0.69
C ARG A 144 -8.27 -18.02 -0.58
N VAL A 145 -7.46 -16.96 -0.51
CA VAL A 145 -6.00 -17.06 -0.41
C VAL A 145 -5.59 -17.82 0.85
N MET A 146 -6.19 -17.49 2.01
CA MET A 146 -5.93 -18.20 3.27
C MET A 146 -6.23 -19.70 3.17
N ARG A 147 -7.37 -20.10 2.60
CA ARG A 147 -7.70 -21.52 2.37
C ARG A 147 -6.71 -22.22 1.45
N GLN A 148 -6.24 -21.54 0.40
CA GLN A 148 -5.22 -22.10 -0.50
C GLN A 148 -3.89 -22.28 0.23
N THR A 149 -3.49 -21.32 1.05
CA THR A 149 -2.30 -21.40 1.91
C THR A 149 -2.38 -22.60 2.87
N GLU A 150 -3.53 -22.80 3.53
CA GLU A 150 -3.76 -23.94 4.41
C GLU A 150 -3.64 -25.28 3.67
N ARG A 151 -4.21 -25.37 2.45
CA ARG A 151 -4.11 -26.57 1.61
C ARG A 151 -2.66 -26.89 1.27
N VAL A 152 -1.92 -25.91 0.77
CA VAL A 152 -0.50 -26.06 0.40
C VAL A 152 0.34 -26.43 1.62
N ALA A 153 0.10 -25.78 2.76
CA ALA A 153 0.77 -26.12 4.02
C ALA A 153 0.53 -27.58 4.43
N SER A 154 -0.72 -28.06 4.37
CA SER A 154 -1.06 -29.45 4.68
C SER A 154 -0.41 -30.45 3.72
N GLU A 155 -0.32 -30.12 2.43
CA GLU A 155 0.34 -30.95 1.42
C GLU A 155 1.86 -31.01 1.65
N LEU A 156 2.49 -29.88 1.95
CA LEU A 156 3.92 -29.83 2.21
C LEU A 156 4.28 -30.58 3.50
N GLN A 157 3.54 -30.39 4.59
CA GLN A 157 3.79 -31.08 5.86
C GLN A 157 3.71 -32.62 5.76
N LYS A 158 2.96 -33.15 4.78
CA LYS A 158 2.92 -34.60 4.53
C LYS A 158 4.14 -35.12 3.77
N ASN A 159 4.81 -34.24 3.02
CA ASN A 159 5.81 -34.62 2.02
C ASN A 159 7.21 -34.06 2.30
N ARG A 160 7.37 -33.16 3.27
CA ARG A 160 8.66 -32.61 3.69
C ARG A 160 8.67 -32.24 5.17
N GLU A 161 9.83 -32.43 5.79
CA GLU A 161 10.15 -31.87 7.11
C GLU A 161 10.37 -30.35 7.02
N PRO A 162 10.38 -29.62 8.16
CA PRO A 162 10.80 -28.23 8.20
C PRO A 162 12.18 -28.01 7.56
N ILE A 163 12.35 -26.90 6.84
CA ILE A 163 13.64 -26.54 6.26
C ILE A 163 14.52 -25.96 7.37
N GLU A 164 15.61 -26.64 7.70
CA GLU A 164 16.58 -26.25 8.73
C GLU A 164 17.87 -25.64 8.15
N VAL A 165 17.84 -25.19 6.89
CA VAL A 165 19.00 -24.58 6.22
C VAL A 165 19.37 -23.27 6.91
N LEU A 166 20.62 -23.16 7.33
CA LEU A 166 21.20 -21.92 7.83
C LEU A 166 21.71 -21.09 6.66
N PHE A 167 21.43 -19.79 6.70
CA PHE A 167 21.97 -18.85 5.73
C PHE A 167 23.47 -18.66 5.95
N GLU A 168 24.28 -18.96 4.95
CA GLU A 168 25.70 -18.63 4.93
C GLU A 168 25.92 -17.28 4.22
N PRO A 169 26.88 -16.44 4.66
CA PRO A 169 27.17 -15.16 3.99
C PRO A 169 27.53 -15.27 2.50
N THR A 170 27.89 -16.48 2.04
CA THR A 170 28.21 -16.80 0.64
C THR A 170 27.01 -17.31 -0.16
N ASP A 171 25.85 -17.51 0.47
CA ASP A 171 24.64 -17.92 -0.23
C ASP A 171 24.22 -16.82 -1.21
N SER A 172 24.45 -17.09 -2.50
CA SER A 172 23.87 -16.30 -3.57
C SER A 172 22.41 -16.70 -3.75
N TYR A 173 21.52 -15.72 -3.92
CA TYR A 173 20.19 -16.00 -4.44
C TYR A 173 20.32 -16.80 -5.74
N PRO A 174 19.54 -17.88 -5.94
CA PRO A 174 19.52 -18.57 -7.22
C PRO A 174 19.19 -17.54 -8.31
N SER A 175 20.00 -17.50 -9.36
CA SER A 175 19.72 -16.69 -10.54
C SER A 175 18.36 -17.10 -11.09
N GLU A 176 17.52 -16.11 -11.42
CA GLU A 176 16.28 -16.33 -12.14
C GLU A 176 16.63 -16.81 -13.56
N ASP A 177 16.73 -18.13 -13.75
CA ASP A 177 16.71 -18.81 -15.04
C ASP A 177 15.26 -19.18 -15.43
#